data_AF-A0A9W9JT32-F1
#
_entry.id   AF-A0A9W9JT32-F1
#
_cell.length_a   1.000
_cell.length_b   1.000
_cell.length_c   1.000
_cell.angle_alpha   90.00
_cell.angle_beta   90.00
_cell.angle_gamma   90.00
#
_symmetry.space_group_name_H-M   'P 1'
#
loop_
_entity.id
_entity.type
_entity.pdbx_description
1 polymer ?
#
loop_
_entity_poly.entity_id
_entity_poly.type
_entity_poly.pdbx_seq_one_letter_code
_entity_poly.pdbx_strand_id
1 'polypeptide(L)'
;MLGSNRALDAATQALVAVYPHFRGSDVAPNALQSYGNSLRVLRETLSEPGQVRSPYTLCAIYLMTICQSWLGSCDDDSETGHGEALAYLLKNLDLNMCQGWFEKEMITTLTVVVIMEGIANPRVYIDPAFMKKLIAFIQPQSLNSTTTLSIMSKLPKYLRDPVPHMAEISAAYYQLRHDINRIRSYLDQLPCTDSEPFSSPAVFHKSQIQAAHSVTLSLLTLLNALIRAYNPDNPALRVDTMVYCEQILHEAKAASCYRPLGAGYVALCLVVALAATDDPEQIERIETIMADYQKDFINTGWKKRAVLLKRTFEYHKIRGKSGGLTDDQFPKSEILCCMM
;
A
#
# COMPACT_ATOMS: atom_id res chain seq x y z
N MET A 1 23.26 6.49 -10.94
CA MET A 1 22.01 5.69 -10.94
C MET A 1 21.25 5.98 -12.21
N LEU A 2 20.74 7.21 -12.41
CA LEU A 2 20.38 7.68 -13.74
C LEU A 2 21.61 7.78 -14.65
N GLY A 3 21.47 7.42 -15.91
CA GLY A 3 22.54 7.29 -16.90
C GLY A 3 23.31 5.97 -16.85
N SER A 4 22.96 5.05 -15.94
CA SER A 4 23.66 3.77 -15.75
C SER A 4 22.80 2.55 -16.10
N ASN A 5 21.48 2.71 -16.18
CA ASN A 5 20.54 1.64 -16.54
C ASN A 5 19.50 2.18 -17.51
N ARG A 6 19.52 1.66 -18.75
CA ARG A 6 18.69 2.15 -19.85
C ARG A 6 17.18 2.04 -19.56
N ALA A 7 16.74 0.98 -18.86
CA ALA A 7 15.34 0.82 -18.49
C ALA A 7 14.90 1.86 -17.47
N LEU A 8 15.70 2.11 -16.44
CA LEU A 8 15.40 3.13 -15.44
C LEU A 8 15.38 4.53 -16.06
N ASP A 9 16.32 4.83 -16.96
CA ASP A 9 16.37 6.13 -17.65
C ASP A 9 15.12 6.34 -18.52
N ALA A 10 14.73 5.35 -19.31
CA ALA A 10 13.54 5.40 -20.13
C ALA A 10 12.25 5.49 -19.29
N ALA A 11 12.16 4.74 -18.19
CA ALA A 11 11.01 4.78 -17.28
C ALA A 11 10.91 6.13 -16.55
N THR A 12 12.03 6.71 -16.15
CA THR A 12 12.08 8.06 -15.56
C THR A 12 11.62 9.11 -16.57
N GLN A 13 12.08 9.03 -17.82
CA GLN A 13 11.64 9.93 -18.88
C GLN A 13 10.14 9.82 -19.14
N ALA A 14 9.60 8.59 -19.19
CA ALA A 14 8.16 8.35 -19.32
C ALA A 14 7.39 8.98 -18.15
N LEU A 15 7.85 8.77 -16.91
CA LEU A 15 7.21 9.33 -15.72
C LEU A 15 7.16 10.86 -15.78
N VAL A 16 8.26 11.51 -16.12
CA VAL A 16 8.32 12.99 -16.26
C VAL A 16 7.39 13.48 -17.37
N ALA A 17 7.26 12.72 -18.47
CA ALA A 17 6.36 13.08 -19.56
C ALA A 17 4.88 12.89 -19.19
N VAL A 18 4.54 11.88 -18.39
CA VAL A 18 3.15 11.58 -17.97
C VAL A 18 2.73 12.47 -16.81
N TYR A 19 3.66 12.83 -15.92
CA TYR A 19 3.36 13.52 -14.66
C TYR A 19 2.48 14.77 -14.82
N PRO A 20 2.68 15.68 -15.79
CA PRO A 20 1.79 16.84 -15.95
C PRO A 20 0.33 16.49 -16.27
N HIS A 21 0.08 15.28 -16.77
CA HIS A 21 -1.23 14.83 -17.25
C HIS A 21 -1.96 13.91 -16.25
N PHE A 22 -1.41 13.66 -15.06
CA PHE A 22 -1.97 12.68 -14.11
C PHE A 22 -3.40 12.95 -13.62
N ARG A 23 -3.84 14.22 -13.64
CA ARG A 23 -5.22 14.65 -13.32
C ARG A 23 -6.06 14.98 -14.55
N GLY A 24 -5.43 14.96 -15.73
CA GLY A 24 -6.06 15.35 -16.99
C GLY A 24 -6.59 14.14 -17.73
N SER A 25 -7.73 14.29 -18.39
CA SER A 25 -8.26 13.30 -19.33
C SER A 25 -7.53 13.32 -20.69
N ASP A 26 -6.77 14.39 -20.98
CA ASP A 26 -6.03 14.56 -22.23
C ASP A 26 -4.55 14.25 -22.03
N VAL A 27 -4.17 13.01 -22.32
CA VAL A 27 -2.77 12.60 -22.36
C VAL A 27 -2.15 13.09 -23.66
N ALA A 28 -1.06 13.86 -23.58
CA ALA A 28 -0.33 14.30 -24.76
C ALA A 28 0.22 13.09 -25.56
N PRO A 29 0.14 13.09 -26.91
CA PRO A 29 0.70 12.01 -27.74
C PRO A 29 2.16 11.70 -27.44
N ASN A 30 2.96 12.72 -27.09
CA ASN A 30 4.36 12.57 -26.72
C ASN A 30 4.56 11.79 -25.41
N ALA A 31 3.62 11.91 -24.45
CA ALA A 31 3.65 11.14 -23.21
C ALA A 31 3.35 9.66 -23.46
N LEU A 32 2.35 9.36 -24.32
CA LEU A 32 2.06 7.99 -24.76
C LEU A 32 3.24 7.38 -25.54
N GLN A 33 3.88 8.17 -26.42
CA GLN A 33 5.06 7.73 -27.15
C GLN A 33 6.23 7.43 -26.20
N SER A 34 6.44 8.27 -25.20
CA SER A 34 7.50 8.08 -24.19
C SER A 34 7.25 6.82 -23.36
N TYR A 35 6.01 6.59 -22.93
CA TYR A 35 5.60 5.38 -22.23
C TYR A 35 5.77 4.12 -23.08
N GLY A 36 5.30 4.13 -24.35
CA GLY A 36 5.46 3.02 -25.27
C GLY A 36 6.94 2.71 -25.58
N ASN A 37 7.78 3.75 -25.73
CA ASN A 37 9.22 3.57 -25.87
C ASN A 37 9.85 2.94 -24.63
N SER A 38 9.44 3.38 -23.43
CA SER A 38 9.93 2.81 -22.18
C SER A 38 9.55 1.32 -22.02
N LEU A 39 8.31 0.93 -22.38
CA LEU A 39 7.90 -0.48 -22.39
C LEU A 39 8.79 -1.34 -23.30
N ARG A 40 9.15 -0.81 -24.48
CA ARG A 40 10.06 -1.50 -25.40
C ARG A 40 11.45 -1.67 -24.78
N VAL A 41 12.05 -0.61 -24.25
CA VAL A 41 13.38 -0.66 -23.62
C VAL A 41 13.39 -1.62 -22.42
N LEU A 42 12.33 -1.62 -21.62
CA LEU A 42 12.18 -2.53 -20.50
C LEU A 42 12.12 -3.99 -20.96
N ARG A 43 11.35 -4.30 -22.01
CA ARG A 43 11.29 -5.66 -22.58
C ARG A 43 12.64 -6.13 -23.10
N GLU A 44 13.38 -5.27 -23.79
CA GLU A 44 14.75 -5.56 -24.24
C GLU A 44 15.67 -5.83 -23.05
N THR A 45 15.63 -4.98 -22.02
CA THR A 45 16.44 -5.11 -20.80
C THR A 45 16.14 -6.41 -20.04
N LEU A 46 14.87 -6.83 -19.97
CA LEU A 46 14.47 -8.08 -19.34
C LEU A 46 14.94 -9.33 -20.11
N SER A 47 15.32 -9.17 -21.37
CA SER A 47 15.87 -10.26 -22.19
C SER A 47 17.36 -10.49 -21.94
N GLU A 48 18.06 -9.58 -21.24
CA GLU A 48 19.48 -9.67 -20.93
C GLU A 48 19.74 -10.47 -19.62
N PRO A 49 20.46 -11.60 -19.68
CA PRO A 49 20.78 -12.40 -18.49
C PRO A 49 21.69 -11.60 -17.53
N GLY A 50 21.09 -11.04 -16.48
CA GLY A 50 21.78 -10.25 -15.46
C GLY A 50 21.02 -8.98 -15.07
N GLN A 51 20.42 -8.28 -16.05
CA GLN A 51 19.64 -7.07 -15.78
C GLN A 51 18.29 -7.37 -15.10
N VAL A 52 17.75 -8.56 -15.29
CA VAL A 52 16.52 -9.02 -14.61
C VAL A 52 16.64 -8.97 -13.08
N ARG A 53 17.85 -9.17 -12.54
CA ARG A 53 18.11 -9.16 -11.09
C ARG A 53 18.56 -7.80 -10.55
N SER A 54 18.61 -6.79 -11.42
CA SER A 54 19.07 -5.45 -11.04
C SER A 54 17.98 -4.70 -10.28
N PRO A 55 18.31 -4.05 -9.15
CA PRO A 55 17.37 -3.18 -8.43
C PRO A 55 16.89 -2.00 -9.29
N TYR A 56 17.69 -1.57 -10.28
CA TYR A 56 17.32 -0.51 -11.21
C TYR A 56 16.24 -0.95 -12.20
N THR A 57 16.26 -2.20 -12.65
CA THR A 57 15.21 -2.77 -13.50
C THR A 57 13.90 -2.92 -12.73
N LEU A 58 13.96 -3.32 -11.46
CA LEU A 58 12.81 -3.33 -10.55
C LEU A 58 12.21 -1.94 -10.35
N CYS A 59 13.06 -0.92 -10.14
CA CYS A 59 12.62 0.46 -10.07
C CYS A 59 11.96 0.92 -11.37
N ALA A 60 12.53 0.58 -12.54
CA ALA A 60 11.93 0.88 -13.83
C ALA A 60 10.52 0.28 -13.96
N ILE A 61 10.31 -0.99 -13.59
CA ILE A 61 9.00 -1.64 -13.61
C ILE A 61 8.01 -0.92 -12.69
N TYR A 62 8.43 -0.57 -11.48
CA TYR A 62 7.59 0.18 -10.55
C TYR A 62 7.15 1.54 -11.12
N LEU A 63 8.07 2.31 -11.69
CA LEU A 63 7.73 3.58 -12.34
C LEU A 63 6.76 3.38 -13.53
N MET A 64 6.89 2.27 -14.25
CA MET A 64 5.96 1.94 -15.34
C MET A 64 4.56 1.60 -14.82
N THR A 65 4.45 0.92 -13.67
CA THR A 65 3.12 0.68 -13.04
C THR A 65 2.45 1.99 -12.62
N ILE A 66 3.21 2.97 -12.14
CA ILE A 66 2.69 4.31 -11.82
C ILE A 66 2.22 5.00 -13.09
N CYS A 67 3.05 5.04 -14.13
CA CYS A 67 2.67 5.65 -15.41
C CYS A 67 1.38 5.04 -15.97
N GLN A 68 1.25 3.72 -15.93
CA GLN A 68 0.06 3.01 -16.40
C GLN A 68 -1.20 3.42 -15.65
N SER A 69 -1.11 3.58 -14.32
CA SER A 69 -2.24 4.02 -13.50
C SER A 69 -2.75 5.42 -13.89
N TRP A 70 -1.85 6.31 -14.33
CA TRP A 70 -2.17 7.67 -14.77
C TRP A 70 -2.62 7.76 -16.23
N LEU A 71 -2.10 6.90 -17.10
CA LEU A 71 -2.38 6.94 -18.54
C LEU A 71 -3.73 6.35 -18.95
N GLY A 72 -4.51 5.81 -18.02
CA GLY A 72 -5.91 5.47 -18.30
C GLY A 72 -6.13 4.29 -19.23
N SER A 73 -5.12 3.47 -19.50
CA SER A 73 -5.27 2.29 -20.36
C SER A 73 -5.18 1.01 -19.54
N CYS A 74 -6.32 0.51 -19.09
CA CYS A 74 -6.59 -0.92 -19.00
C CYS A 74 -8.09 -1.14 -18.95
N ASP A 75 -8.58 -1.94 -19.90
CA ASP A 75 -9.89 -2.57 -19.84
C ASP A 75 -10.07 -3.22 -18.45
N ASP A 76 -11.29 -3.08 -17.91
CA ASP A 76 -11.73 -3.50 -16.56
C ASP A 76 -11.46 -4.99 -16.19
N ASP A 77 -10.88 -5.78 -17.10
CA ASP A 77 -10.72 -7.23 -16.99
C ASP A 77 -9.27 -7.75 -17.16
N SER A 78 -8.28 -6.90 -17.43
CA SER A 78 -6.90 -7.40 -17.46
C SER A 78 -6.31 -7.45 -16.05
N GLU A 79 -6.25 -8.66 -15.48
CA GLU A 79 -5.33 -9.02 -14.40
C GLU A 79 -3.91 -8.66 -14.84
N THR A 80 -3.54 -7.39 -14.69
CA THR A 80 -2.21 -6.93 -15.08
C THR A 80 -1.22 -7.60 -14.15
N GLY A 81 -0.51 -8.62 -14.67
CA GLY A 81 0.44 -9.44 -13.92
C GLY A 81 1.67 -8.68 -13.39
N HIS A 82 1.60 -7.35 -13.21
CA HIS A 82 2.64 -6.54 -12.60
C HIS A 82 2.90 -6.96 -11.16
N GLY A 83 1.84 -7.25 -10.39
CA GLY A 83 1.95 -7.82 -9.06
C GLY A 83 2.74 -9.13 -9.04
N GLU A 84 2.40 -10.05 -9.94
CA GLU A 84 3.07 -11.34 -10.10
C GLU A 84 4.51 -11.18 -10.58
N ALA A 85 4.75 -10.26 -11.53
CA ALA A 85 6.08 -9.94 -12.04
C ALA A 85 6.96 -9.33 -10.93
N LEU A 86 6.44 -8.38 -10.15
CA LEU A 86 7.15 -7.79 -9.02
C LEU A 86 7.46 -8.83 -7.94
N ALA A 87 6.50 -9.71 -7.60
CA ALA A 87 6.74 -10.81 -6.66
C ALA A 87 7.82 -11.76 -7.17
N TYR A 88 7.77 -12.13 -8.44
CA TYR A 88 8.77 -12.98 -9.08
C TYR A 88 10.16 -12.33 -9.05
N LEU A 89 10.27 -11.05 -9.40
CA LEU A 89 11.54 -10.35 -9.43
C LEU A 89 12.12 -10.12 -8.04
N LEU A 90 11.29 -9.73 -7.06
CA LEU A 90 11.71 -9.63 -5.65
C LEU A 90 12.29 -10.95 -5.16
N LYS A 91 11.64 -12.09 -5.46
CA LYS A 91 12.14 -13.42 -5.09
C LYS A 91 13.50 -13.76 -5.71
N ASN A 92 13.82 -13.19 -6.87
CA ASN A 92 15.05 -13.47 -7.61
C ASN A 92 16.15 -12.41 -7.41
N LEU A 93 15.92 -11.43 -6.53
CA LEU A 93 16.92 -10.43 -6.16
C LEU A 93 18.10 -11.07 -5.43
N ASP A 94 19.30 -10.61 -5.75
CA ASP A 94 20.47 -10.84 -4.91
C ASP A 94 20.58 -9.73 -3.86
N LEU A 95 20.05 -9.98 -2.66
CA LEU A 95 20.06 -9.01 -1.56
C LEU A 95 21.50 -8.58 -1.18
N ASN A 96 22.52 -9.38 -1.47
CA ASN A 96 23.91 -9.00 -1.23
C ASN A 96 24.38 -7.85 -2.12
N MET A 97 23.78 -7.69 -3.29
CA MET A 97 24.06 -6.59 -4.23
C MET A 97 23.23 -5.33 -3.93
N CYS A 98 22.28 -5.41 -2.99
CA CYS A 98 21.32 -4.35 -2.69
C CYS A 98 21.65 -3.56 -1.42
N GLN A 99 22.92 -3.44 -1.04
CA GLN A 99 23.30 -2.88 0.27
C GLN A 99 23.14 -1.35 0.39
N GLY A 100 23.00 -0.64 -0.73
CA GLY A 100 22.82 0.81 -0.75
C GLY A 100 21.46 1.25 -0.19
N TRP A 101 21.37 2.52 0.22
CA TRP A 101 20.17 3.07 0.83
C TRP A 101 18.98 3.07 -0.14
N PHE A 102 19.23 3.45 -1.40
CA PHE A 102 18.22 3.50 -2.45
C PHE A 102 17.65 2.11 -2.73
N GLU A 103 18.52 1.10 -2.85
CA GLU A 103 18.11 -0.29 -3.07
C GLU A 103 17.24 -0.80 -1.92
N LYS A 104 17.58 -0.47 -0.67
CA LYS A 104 16.76 -0.81 0.51
C LYS A 104 15.39 -0.11 0.51
N GLU A 105 15.33 1.17 0.19
CA GLU A 105 14.05 1.90 0.08
C GLU A 105 13.17 1.35 -1.06
N MET A 106 13.78 1.01 -2.20
CA MET A 106 13.09 0.39 -3.31
C MET A 106 12.54 -0.99 -2.95
N ILE A 107 13.35 -1.85 -2.29
CA ILE A 107 12.92 -3.17 -1.84
C ILE A 107 11.78 -3.04 -0.81
N THR A 108 11.87 -2.09 0.11
CA THR A 108 10.80 -1.80 1.08
C THR A 108 9.50 -1.44 0.37
N THR A 109 9.56 -0.48 -0.56
CA THR A 109 8.41 0.01 -1.32
C THR A 109 7.75 -1.13 -2.11
N LEU A 110 8.55 -1.91 -2.84
CA LEU A 110 8.05 -3.02 -3.64
C LEU A 110 7.50 -4.16 -2.80
N THR A 111 8.10 -4.42 -1.63
CA THR A 111 7.57 -5.41 -0.68
C THR A 111 6.18 -5.00 -0.21
N VAL A 112 5.96 -3.73 0.12
CA VAL A 112 4.63 -3.22 0.46
C VAL A 112 3.65 -3.40 -0.70
N VAL A 113 4.02 -3.01 -1.92
CA VAL A 113 3.18 -3.18 -3.12
C VAL A 113 2.79 -4.64 -3.32
N VAL A 114 3.74 -5.58 -3.25
CA VAL A 114 3.46 -7.01 -3.43
C VAL A 114 2.61 -7.59 -2.31
N ILE A 115 2.77 -7.14 -1.06
CA ILE A 115 1.86 -7.54 0.03
C ILE A 115 0.44 -7.06 -0.27
N MET A 116 0.28 -5.78 -0.64
CA MET A 116 -1.04 -5.18 -0.90
C MET A 116 -1.73 -5.86 -2.08
N GLU A 117 -0.98 -6.16 -3.12
CA GLU A 117 -1.44 -6.95 -4.26
C GLU A 117 -1.81 -8.39 -3.84
N GLY A 118 -1.01 -9.04 -2.99
CA GLY A 118 -1.26 -10.40 -2.49
C GLY A 118 -2.51 -10.53 -1.61
N ILE A 119 -3.03 -9.41 -1.07
CA ILE A 119 -4.36 -9.36 -0.45
C ILE A 119 -5.44 -9.65 -1.50
N ALA A 120 -5.20 -9.23 -2.75
CA ALA A 120 -6.17 -9.23 -3.83
C ALA A 120 -6.01 -10.28 -4.90
N ASN A 121 -4.77 -10.68 -5.15
CA ASN A 121 -4.45 -11.75 -6.07
C ASN A 121 -3.71 -12.84 -5.29
N PRO A 122 -4.33 -14.00 -5.02
CA PRO A 122 -3.68 -15.08 -4.28
C PRO A 122 -2.52 -15.72 -5.06
N ARG A 123 -2.38 -15.46 -6.37
CA ARG A 123 -1.21 -15.86 -7.16
C ARG A 123 0.03 -15.02 -6.80
N VAL A 124 -0.17 -13.82 -6.27
CA VAL A 124 0.89 -12.96 -5.77
C VAL A 124 1.27 -13.42 -4.37
N TYR A 125 2.28 -14.28 -4.32
CA TYR A 125 2.72 -14.94 -3.11
C TYR A 125 4.22 -14.81 -2.90
N ILE A 126 4.60 -14.27 -1.74
CA ILE A 126 5.98 -14.32 -1.25
C ILE A 126 6.09 -15.47 -0.26
N ASP A 127 7.06 -16.36 -0.49
CA ASP A 127 7.40 -17.45 0.43
C ASP A 127 7.71 -16.91 1.85
N PRO A 128 7.13 -17.46 2.93
CA PRO A 128 7.34 -16.98 4.30
C PRO A 128 8.81 -16.94 4.74
N ALA A 129 9.64 -17.89 4.32
CA ALA A 129 11.05 -17.89 4.68
C ALA A 129 11.80 -16.76 3.96
N PHE A 130 11.48 -16.51 2.69
CA PHE A 130 11.98 -15.36 1.97
C PHE A 130 11.47 -14.03 2.54
N MET A 131 10.18 -13.95 2.91
CA MET A 131 9.60 -12.77 3.54
C MET A 131 10.30 -12.43 4.86
N LYS A 132 10.65 -13.43 5.67
CA LYS A 132 11.45 -13.23 6.88
C LYS A 132 12.85 -12.68 6.56
N LYS A 133 13.50 -13.16 5.49
CA LYS A 133 14.78 -12.61 5.02
C LYS A 133 14.64 -11.16 4.55
N LEU A 134 13.60 -10.84 3.79
CA LEU A 134 13.31 -9.47 3.34
C LEU A 134 13.11 -8.53 4.54
N ILE A 135 12.25 -8.90 5.50
CA ILE A 135 12.02 -8.08 6.70
C ILE A 135 13.32 -7.87 7.49
N ALA A 136 14.16 -8.91 7.62
CA ALA A 136 15.46 -8.80 8.28
C ALA A 136 16.44 -7.89 7.52
N PHE A 137 16.37 -7.90 6.18
CA PHE A 137 17.21 -7.08 5.31
C PHE A 137 16.78 -5.60 5.30
N ILE A 138 15.47 -5.35 5.31
CA ILE A 138 14.84 -4.02 5.31
C ILE A 138 15.01 -3.32 6.67
N GLN A 139 15.46 -4.02 7.72
CA GLN A 139 15.61 -3.48 9.08
C GLN A 139 16.14 -2.04 9.07
N PRO A 140 15.33 -1.05 9.49
CA PRO A 140 15.84 0.28 9.67
C PRO A 140 16.71 0.29 10.93
N GLN A 141 17.81 1.04 10.89
CA GLN A 141 18.53 1.41 12.12
C GLN A 141 17.70 2.37 13.01
N SER A 142 16.51 2.81 12.56
CA SER A 142 15.62 3.71 13.28
C SER A 142 14.15 3.27 13.21
N LEU A 143 13.55 3.10 14.41
CA LEU A 143 12.12 3.01 14.73
C LEU A 143 11.23 2.04 13.91
N ASN A 144 11.15 0.79 14.38
CA ASN A 144 9.98 -0.11 14.35
C ASN A 144 9.25 -0.44 13.03
N SER A 145 9.75 -0.07 11.86
CA SER A 145 9.13 -0.46 10.56
C SER A 145 9.05 -1.98 10.35
N THR A 146 9.84 -2.77 11.09
CA THR A 146 9.85 -4.25 11.03
C THR A 146 8.57 -4.88 11.54
N THR A 147 7.98 -4.35 12.62
CA THR A 147 6.73 -4.88 13.19
C THR A 147 5.59 -4.65 12.21
N THR A 148 5.45 -3.42 11.70
CA THR A 148 4.44 -3.04 10.72
C THR A 148 4.51 -3.94 9.49
N LEU A 149 5.69 -4.09 8.88
CA LEU A 149 5.87 -4.92 7.69
C LEU A 149 5.60 -6.42 7.96
N SER A 150 6.03 -6.93 9.12
CA SER A 150 5.75 -8.30 9.55
C SER A 150 4.26 -8.57 9.67
N ILE A 151 3.51 -7.65 10.29
CA ILE A 151 2.05 -7.76 10.43
C ILE A 151 1.37 -7.62 9.06
N MET A 152 1.80 -6.67 8.23
CA MET A 152 1.30 -6.51 6.86
C MET A 152 1.41 -7.81 6.06
N SER A 153 2.55 -8.51 6.16
CA SER A 153 2.77 -9.76 5.43
C SER A 153 1.76 -10.87 5.76
N LYS A 154 1.12 -10.81 6.92
CA LYS A 154 0.14 -11.78 7.38
C LYS A 154 -1.31 -11.37 7.05
N LEU A 155 -1.54 -10.12 6.65
CA LEU A 155 -2.89 -9.60 6.35
C LEU A 155 -3.68 -10.46 5.36
N PRO A 156 -3.11 -10.95 4.23
CA PRO A 156 -3.88 -11.80 3.32
C PRO A 156 -4.46 -13.02 4.01
N LYS A 157 -3.74 -13.60 4.98
CA LYS A 157 -4.20 -14.75 5.77
C LYS A 157 -5.27 -14.34 6.78
N TYR A 158 -5.05 -13.25 7.50
CA TYR A 158 -5.98 -12.73 8.51
C TYR A 158 -7.33 -12.34 7.90
N LEU A 159 -7.35 -11.71 6.73
CA LEU A 159 -8.59 -11.30 6.06
C LEU A 159 -9.38 -12.50 5.51
N ARG A 160 -8.68 -13.54 5.04
CA ARG A 160 -9.30 -14.73 4.44
C ARG A 160 -9.90 -15.66 5.49
N ASP A 161 -9.15 -15.99 6.54
CA ASP A 161 -9.60 -16.87 7.61
C ASP A 161 -9.08 -16.39 8.98
N PRO A 162 -9.75 -15.41 9.61
CA PRO A 162 -9.27 -14.80 10.85
C PRO A 162 -9.37 -15.74 12.07
N VAL A 163 -10.31 -16.70 12.08
CA VAL A 163 -10.64 -17.51 13.27
C VAL A 163 -9.44 -18.25 13.85
N PRO A 164 -8.66 -19.03 13.06
CA PRO A 164 -7.49 -19.73 13.58
C PRO A 164 -6.38 -18.78 14.05
N HIS A 165 -6.42 -17.52 13.61
CA HIS A 165 -5.39 -16.52 13.85
C HIS A 165 -5.81 -15.45 14.86
N MET A 166 -6.94 -15.60 15.55
CA MET A 166 -7.47 -14.55 16.43
C MET A 166 -6.53 -14.12 17.56
N ALA A 167 -5.79 -15.07 18.13
CA ALA A 167 -4.78 -14.76 19.14
C ALA A 167 -3.63 -13.92 18.55
N GLU A 168 -3.17 -14.25 17.33
CA GLU A 168 -2.13 -13.50 16.62
C GLU A 168 -2.63 -12.11 16.20
N ILE A 169 -3.86 -12.01 15.70
CA ILE A 169 -4.52 -10.74 15.33
C ILE A 169 -4.62 -9.83 16.55
N SER A 170 -5.05 -10.36 17.69
CA SER A 170 -5.15 -9.60 18.94
C SER A 170 -3.79 -9.15 19.44
N ALA A 171 -2.79 -10.03 19.45
CA ALA A 171 -1.42 -9.67 19.83
C ALA A 171 -0.85 -8.57 18.91
N ALA A 172 -1.06 -8.69 17.60
CA ALA A 172 -0.65 -7.69 16.61
C ALA A 172 -1.36 -6.34 16.84
N TYR A 173 -2.65 -6.35 17.16
CA TYR A 173 -3.42 -5.14 17.50
C TYR A 173 -2.81 -4.40 18.70
N TYR A 174 -2.58 -5.09 19.81
CA TYR A 174 -2.00 -4.46 21.01
C TYR A 174 -0.56 -4.00 20.79
N GLN A 175 0.22 -4.75 20.02
CA GLN A 175 1.58 -4.35 19.65
C GLN A 175 1.59 -3.07 18.82
N LEU A 176 0.78 -2.98 17.77
CA LEU A 176 0.67 -1.77 16.94
C LEU A 176 0.13 -0.57 17.73
N ARG A 177 -0.78 -0.79 18.68
CA ARG A 177 -1.27 0.26 19.59
C ARG A 177 -0.15 0.84 20.45
N HIS A 178 0.83 0.03 20.85
CA HIS A 178 2.01 0.55 21.55
C HIS A 178 2.94 1.30 20.59
N ASP A 179 3.20 0.71 19.42
CA ASP A 179 4.10 1.28 18.41
C ASP A 179 3.63 2.64 17.90
N ILE A 180 2.32 2.82 17.68
CA ILE A 180 1.78 4.06 17.11
C ILE A 180 2.05 5.28 17.99
N ASN A 181 1.94 5.12 19.32
CA ASN A 181 2.23 6.21 20.26
C ASN A 181 3.70 6.62 20.16
N ARG A 182 4.60 5.64 19.99
CA ARG A 182 6.03 5.91 19.88
C ARG A 182 6.38 6.60 18.55
N ILE A 183 5.75 6.19 17.46
CA ILE A 183 5.90 6.84 16.15
C ILE A 183 5.36 8.28 16.23
N ARG A 184 4.20 8.49 16.84
CA ARG A 184 3.63 9.83 17.05
C ARG A 184 4.57 10.73 17.86
N SER A 185 5.05 10.26 19.01
CA SER A 185 6.00 11.03 19.82
C SER A 185 7.28 11.39 19.06
N TYR A 186 7.75 10.50 18.17
CA TYR A 186 8.90 10.80 17.33
C TYR A 186 8.57 11.85 16.26
N LEU A 187 7.40 11.76 15.61
CA LEU A 187 6.93 12.78 14.67
C LEU A 187 6.82 14.17 15.31
N ASP A 188 6.30 14.24 16.53
CA ASP A 188 6.14 15.50 17.27
C ASP A 188 7.48 16.13 17.67
N GLN A 189 8.55 15.32 17.74
CA GLN A 189 9.91 15.79 18.03
C GLN A 189 10.69 16.24 16.79
N LEU A 190 10.20 15.92 15.59
CA LEU A 190 10.86 16.35 14.36
C LEU A 190 10.74 17.88 14.19
N PRO A 191 11.79 18.54 13.68
CA PRO A 191 11.75 19.97 13.46
C PRO A 191 10.63 20.36 12.49
N CYS A 192 10.13 21.59 12.62
CA CYS A 192 9.23 22.16 11.64
C CYS A 192 9.93 22.28 10.28
N THR A 193 9.25 21.87 9.22
CA THR A 193 9.80 21.80 7.85
C THR A 193 9.02 22.68 6.88
N ASP A 194 8.14 23.57 7.35
CA ASP A 194 7.19 24.31 6.51
C ASP A 194 7.89 25.28 5.55
N SER A 195 9.08 25.74 5.91
CA SER A 195 9.92 26.64 5.09
C SER A 195 10.97 25.91 4.24
N GLU A 196 11.08 24.59 4.37
CA GLU A 196 12.12 23.80 3.69
C GLU A 196 11.66 23.36 2.29
N PRO A 197 12.57 23.28 1.30
CA PRO A 197 12.24 22.71 -0.01
C PRO A 197 11.79 21.25 0.09
N PHE A 198 10.88 20.82 -0.78
CA PHE A 198 10.43 19.41 -0.85
C PHE A 198 11.56 18.42 -1.13
N SER A 199 12.64 18.87 -1.79
CA SER A 199 13.84 18.07 -2.05
C SER A 199 14.76 17.94 -0.83
N SER A 200 14.47 18.63 0.27
CA SER A 200 15.30 18.57 1.47
C SER A 200 15.22 17.18 2.12
N PRO A 201 16.34 16.64 2.62
CA PRO A 201 16.34 15.37 3.36
C PRO A 201 15.42 15.39 4.59
N ALA A 202 15.24 16.55 5.22
CA ALA A 202 14.38 16.70 6.39
C ALA A 202 12.89 16.53 6.06
N VAL A 203 12.40 17.19 4.98
CA VAL A 203 11.02 17.00 4.50
C VAL A 203 10.79 15.56 4.07
N PHE A 204 11.75 14.98 3.34
CA PHE A 204 11.66 13.58 2.92
C PHE A 204 11.55 12.64 4.12
N HIS A 205 12.45 12.74 5.09
CA HIS A 205 12.44 11.92 6.31
C HIS A 205 11.14 12.07 7.09
N LYS A 206 10.66 13.31 7.29
CA LYS A 206 9.38 13.58 7.97
C LYS A 206 8.21 12.91 7.23
N SER A 207 8.15 13.04 5.90
CA SER A 207 7.10 12.45 5.07
C SER A 207 7.09 10.91 5.16
N GLN A 208 8.27 10.27 5.20
CA GLN A 208 8.38 8.81 5.34
C GLN A 208 7.82 8.33 6.68
N ILE A 209 8.12 9.04 7.77
CA ILE A 209 7.64 8.66 9.10
C ILE A 209 6.14 8.96 9.22
N GLN A 210 5.66 10.04 8.61
CA GLN A 210 4.24 10.33 8.53
C GLN A 210 3.49 9.22 7.78
N ALA A 211 4.03 8.75 6.65
CA ALA A 211 3.49 7.61 5.93
C ALA A 211 3.47 6.34 6.78
N ALA A 212 4.57 6.03 7.48
CA ALA A 212 4.65 4.89 8.38
C ALA A 212 3.60 4.96 9.50
N HIS A 213 3.37 6.16 10.07
CA HIS A 213 2.34 6.40 11.06
C HIS A 213 0.93 6.15 10.50
N SER A 214 0.59 6.73 9.35
CA SER A 214 -0.73 6.53 8.72
C SER A 214 -1.01 5.08 8.32
N VAL A 215 0.00 4.38 7.79
CA VAL A 215 -0.10 2.95 7.46
C VAL A 215 -0.32 2.13 8.73
N THR A 216 0.43 2.41 9.80
CA THR A 216 0.27 1.74 11.10
C THR A 216 -1.13 1.96 11.69
N LEU A 217 -1.67 3.18 11.62
CA LEU A 217 -3.06 3.47 12.01
C LEU A 217 -4.08 2.67 11.20
N SER A 218 -3.85 2.54 9.91
CA SER A 218 -4.74 1.78 9.02
C SER A 218 -4.72 0.29 9.36
N LEU A 219 -3.54 -0.28 9.62
CA LEU A 219 -3.44 -1.66 10.11
C LEU A 219 -4.17 -1.84 11.43
N LEU A 220 -3.97 -0.91 12.37
CA LEU A 220 -4.63 -0.93 13.67
C LEU A 220 -6.16 -0.90 13.52
N THR A 221 -6.67 -0.07 12.63
CA THR A 221 -8.10 0.05 12.30
C THR A 221 -8.64 -1.22 11.65
N LEU A 222 -7.89 -1.84 10.73
CA LEU A 222 -8.25 -3.10 10.08
C LEU A 222 -8.30 -4.26 11.08
N LEU A 223 -7.26 -4.42 11.91
CA LEU A 223 -7.23 -5.48 12.93
C LEU A 223 -8.34 -5.27 13.96
N ASN A 224 -8.61 -4.02 14.36
CA ASN A 224 -9.74 -3.69 15.22
C ASN A 224 -11.07 -4.13 14.61
N ALA A 225 -11.32 -3.83 13.32
CA ALA A 225 -12.52 -4.25 12.61
C ALA A 225 -12.67 -5.78 12.55
N LEU A 226 -11.56 -6.51 12.32
CA LEU A 226 -11.55 -7.98 12.37
C LEU A 226 -11.90 -8.52 13.76
N ILE A 227 -11.34 -7.95 14.83
CA ILE A 227 -11.66 -8.35 16.21
C ILE A 227 -13.13 -8.03 16.53
N ARG A 228 -13.62 -6.84 16.15
CA ARG A 228 -15.01 -6.41 16.33
C ARG A 228 -16.01 -7.29 15.60
N ALA A 229 -15.64 -7.85 14.44
CA ALA A 229 -16.53 -8.77 13.73
C ALA A 229 -16.93 -9.95 14.63
N TYR A 230 -16.01 -10.46 15.46
CA TYR A 230 -16.28 -11.59 16.36
C TYR A 230 -16.61 -11.17 17.80
N ASN A 231 -16.32 -9.92 18.18
CA ASN A 231 -16.63 -9.34 19.49
C ASN A 231 -17.36 -7.98 19.33
N PRO A 232 -18.59 -7.96 18.78
CA PRO A 232 -19.28 -6.73 18.39
C PRO A 232 -19.68 -5.83 19.57
N ASP A 233 -19.76 -6.40 20.76
CA ASP A 233 -20.27 -5.73 21.97
C ASP A 233 -19.16 -5.04 22.78
N ASN A 234 -17.90 -5.12 22.35
CA ASN A 234 -16.80 -4.43 23.03
C ASN A 234 -16.82 -2.92 22.70
N PRO A 235 -17.23 -2.04 23.64
CA PRO A 235 -17.35 -0.61 23.36
C PRO A 235 -15.99 0.07 23.16
N ALA A 236 -14.93 -0.45 23.79
CA ALA A 236 -13.59 0.12 23.68
C ALA A 236 -13.07 0.05 22.24
N LEU A 237 -13.34 -1.06 21.54
CA LEU A 237 -12.93 -1.20 20.13
C LEU A 237 -13.65 -0.23 19.19
N ARG A 238 -14.92 0.13 19.49
CA ARG A 238 -15.67 1.13 18.72
C ARG A 238 -15.09 2.53 18.92
N VAL A 239 -14.80 2.89 20.17
CA VAL A 239 -14.14 4.17 20.50
C VAL A 239 -12.77 4.25 19.82
N ASP A 240 -11.98 3.18 19.91
CA ASP A 240 -10.68 3.09 19.23
C ASP A 240 -10.83 3.31 17.71
N THR A 241 -11.83 2.70 17.05
CA THR A 241 -12.10 2.91 15.61
C THR A 241 -12.40 4.37 15.28
N MET A 242 -13.28 5.02 16.06
CA MET A 242 -13.65 6.43 15.85
C MET A 242 -12.41 7.33 15.94
N VAL A 243 -11.57 7.12 16.96
CA VAL A 243 -10.33 7.87 17.16
C VAL A 243 -9.35 7.65 16.00
N TYR A 244 -9.16 6.40 15.55
CA TYR A 244 -8.23 6.12 14.46
C TYR A 244 -8.72 6.68 13.12
N CYS A 245 -10.03 6.67 12.85
CA CYS A 245 -10.59 7.28 11.64
C CYS A 245 -10.37 8.80 11.63
N GLU A 246 -10.56 9.50 12.76
CA GLU A 246 -10.25 10.94 12.85
C GLU A 246 -8.76 11.22 12.60
N GLN A 247 -7.88 10.39 13.15
CA GLN A 247 -6.45 10.56 12.91
C GLN A 247 -6.08 10.30 11.45
N ILE A 248 -6.66 9.28 10.79
CA ILE A 248 -6.46 9.04 9.35
C ILE A 248 -6.94 10.24 8.53
N LEU A 249 -8.09 10.83 8.87
CA LEU A 249 -8.60 12.04 8.21
C LEU A 249 -7.64 13.23 8.37
N HIS A 250 -7.08 13.41 9.57
CA HIS A 250 -6.09 14.46 9.83
C HIS A 250 -4.82 14.25 9.01
N GLU A 251 -4.26 13.04 9.02
CA GLU A 251 -3.07 12.70 8.25
C GLU A 251 -3.30 12.83 6.74
N ALA A 252 -4.49 12.47 6.26
CA ALA A 252 -4.84 12.59 4.85
C ALA A 252 -4.82 14.05 4.36
N LYS A 253 -5.22 15.00 5.20
CA LYS A 253 -5.14 16.43 4.89
C LYS A 253 -3.69 16.90 4.93
N ALA A 254 -2.94 16.51 5.97
CA ALA A 254 -1.55 16.93 6.14
C ALA A 254 -0.63 16.42 5.02
N ALA A 255 -0.84 15.18 4.56
CA ALA A 255 -0.05 14.60 3.47
C ALA A 255 -0.43 15.13 2.07
N SER A 256 -1.51 15.91 1.94
CA SER A 256 -2.03 16.33 0.62
C SER A 256 -1.02 17.14 -0.21
N CYS A 257 -0.07 17.81 0.42
CA CYS A 257 1.00 18.56 -0.25
C CYS A 257 2.02 17.66 -0.97
N TYR A 258 2.07 16.36 -0.65
CA TYR A 258 2.98 15.39 -1.26
C TYR A 258 2.36 14.63 -2.45
N ARG A 259 1.14 14.98 -2.85
CA ARG A 259 0.41 14.33 -3.95
C ARG A 259 1.04 14.62 -5.32
N PRO A 260 0.93 13.70 -6.29
CA PRO A 260 0.28 12.37 -6.18
C PRO A 260 1.17 11.28 -5.58
N LEU A 261 2.51 11.40 -5.70
CA LEU A 261 3.42 10.30 -5.39
C LEU A 261 3.63 10.07 -3.90
N GLY A 262 3.99 11.12 -3.16
CA GLY A 262 4.34 11.04 -1.74
C GLY A 262 3.15 10.87 -0.81
N ALA A 263 1.92 10.89 -1.33
CA ALA A 263 0.69 10.66 -0.58
C ALA A 263 -0.21 9.56 -1.16
N GLY A 264 0.29 8.75 -2.12
CA GLY A 264 -0.49 7.68 -2.74
C GLY A 264 -1.01 6.64 -1.74
N TYR A 265 -0.28 6.40 -0.64
CA TYR A 265 -0.69 5.48 0.43
C TYR A 265 -1.97 5.93 1.15
N VAL A 266 -2.30 7.24 1.14
CA VAL A 266 -3.43 7.79 1.89
C VAL A 266 -4.76 7.24 1.39
N ALA A 267 -4.89 7.00 0.08
CA ALA A 267 -6.12 6.45 -0.48
C ALA A 267 -6.44 5.07 0.13
N LEU A 268 -5.43 4.23 0.35
CA LEU A 268 -5.58 2.93 1.02
C LEU A 268 -5.95 3.09 2.49
N CYS A 269 -5.36 4.07 3.19
CA CYS A 269 -5.74 4.38 4.57
C CYS A 269 -7.22 4.79 4.67
N LEU A 270 -7.70 5.62 3.74
CA LEU A 270 -9.10 6.05 3.66
C LEU A 270 -10.04 4.89 3.32
N VAL A 271 -9.64 3.95 2.47
CA VAL A 271 -10.40 2.72 2.18
C VAL A 271 -10.65 1.93 3.45
N VAL A 272 -9.62 1.73 4.27
CA VAL A 272 -9.74 1.01 5.53
C VAL A 272 -10.61 1.77 6.53
N ALA A 273 -10.42 3.08 6.66
CA ALA A 273 -11.23 3.92 7.55
C ALA A 273 -12.72 3.86 7.18
N LEU A 274 -13.04 4.04 5.88
CA LEU A 274 -14.41 3.99 5.37
C LEU A 274 -15.07 2.62 5.59
N ALA A 275 -14.29 1.54 5.45
CA ALA A 275 -14.78 0.19 5.66
C ALA A 275 -15.06 -0.14 7.14
N ALA A 276 -14.29 0.45 8.06
CA ALA A 276 -14.33 0.13 9.49
C ALA A 276 -15.30 0.99 10.31
N THR A 277 -15.61 2.20 9.85
CA THR A 277 -16.55 3.09 10.56
C THR A 277 -18.01 2.81 10.21
N ASP A 278 -18.87 3.06 11.19
CA ASP A 278 -20.33 3.05 11.07
C ASP A 278 -20.93 4.43 11.38
N ASP A 279 -20.09 5.41 11.71
CA ASP A 279 -20.52 6.76 12.04
C ASP A 279 -20.82 7.57 10.75
N PRO A 280 -22.06 8.06 10.56
CA PRO A 280 -22.45 8.74 9.33
C PRO A 280 -21.63 10.01 9.02
N GLU A 281 -21.25 10.77 10.04
CA GLU A 281 -20.48 12.01 9.86
C GLU A 281 -19.05 11.70 9.40
N GLN A 282 -18.41 10.69 10.01
CA GLN A 282 -17.10 10.21 9.57
C GLN A 282 -17.15 9.65 8.14
N ILE A 283 -18.19 8.88 7.80
CA ILE A 283 -18.39 8.34 6.45
C ILE A 283 -18.40 9.49 5.43
N GLU A 284 -19.23 10.51 5.63
CA GLU A 284 -19.33 11.65 4.72
C GLU A 284 -17.98 12.37 4.54
N ARG A 285 -17.26 12.61 5.65
CA ARG A 285 -15.95 13.26 5.63
C ARG A 285 -14.89 12.41 4.92
N ILE A 286 -14.86 11.11 5.18
CA ILE A 286 -13.93 10.18 4.52
C ILE A 286 -14.22 10.11 3.03
N GLU A 287 -15.49 9.98 2.62
CA GLU A 287 -15.87 9.96 1.21
C GLU A 287 -15.50 11.24 0.48
N THR A 288 -15.68 12.40 1.14
CA THR A 288 -15.29 13.70 0.58
C THR A 288 -13.80 13.78 0.29
N ILE A 289 -12.94 13.41 1.26
CA ILE A 289 -11.49 13.42 1.07
C ILE A 289 -11.07 12.35 0.05
N MET A 290 -11.66 11.16 0.12
CA MET A 290 -11.37 10.07 -0.81
C MET A 290 -11.70 10.45 -2.26
N ALA A 291 -12.82 11.15 -2.50
CA ALA A 291 -13.18 11.66 -3.82
C ALA A 291 -12.16 12.69 -4.35
N ASP A 292 -11.53 13.45 -3.47
CA ASP A 292 -10.45 14.35 -3.88
C ASP A 292 -9.17 13.57 -4.24
N TYR A 293 -8.80 12.56 -3.46
CA TYR A 293 -7.68 11.65 -3.75
C TYR A 293 -7.91 10.80 -5.02
N GLN A 294 -9.15 10.43 -5.32
CA GLN A 294 -9.54 9.71 -6.54
C GLN A 294 -9.08 10.43 -7.82
N LYS A 295 -8.99 11.76 -7.79
CA LYS A 295 -8.56 12.57 -8.95
C LYS A 295 -7.11 12.31 -9.36
N ASP A 296 -6.27 11.80 -8.46
CA ASP A 296 -4.88 11.45 -8.78
C ASP A 296 -4.76 10.05 -9.42
N PHE A 297 -5.80 9.24 -9.29
CA PHE A 297 -5.82 7.83 -9.67
C PHE A 297 -7.20 7.48 -10.25
N ILE A 298 -7.54 8.11 -11.38
CA ILE A 298 -8.90 8.13 -11.94
C ILE A 298 -9.49 6.72 -12.13
N ASN A 299 -8.65 5.74 -12.46
CA ASN A 299 -9.07 4.37 -12.75
C ASN A 299 -9.16 3.47 -11.52
N THR A 300 -8.78 3.97 -10.36
CA THR A 300 -8.60 3.17 -9.15
C THR A 300 -9.85 3.28 -8.30
N GLY A 301 -10.75 2.30 -8.33
CA GLY A 301 -12.06 2.38 -7.67
C GLY A 301 -12.03 2.33 -6.14
N TRP A 302 -11.52 3.36 -5.46
CA TRP A 302 -11.30 3.39 -4.01
C TRP A 302 -12.59 3.19 -3.19
N LYS A 303 -13.69 3.83 -3.59
CA LYS A 303 -14.98 3.64 -2.90
C LYS A 303 -15.51 2.21 -3.05
N LYS A 304 -15.41 1.63 -4.25
CA LYS A 304 -15.80 0.22 -4.53
C LYS A 304 -15.03 -0.74 -3.62
N ARG A 305 -13.73 -0.47 -3.42
CA ARG A 305 -12.85 -1.21 -2.52
C ARG A 305 -13.24 -1.13 -1.05
N ALA A 306 -13.56 0.05 -0.56
CA ALA A 306 -14.03 0.23 0.82
C ALA A 306 -15.31 -0.57 1.07
N VAL A 307 -16.25 -0.56 0.12
CA VAL A 307 -17.49 -1.36 0.19
C VAL A 307 -17.18 -2.86 0.26
N LEU A 308 -16.25 -3.34 -0.56
CA LEU A 308 -15.86 -4.75 -0.58
C LEU A 308 -15.17 -5.17 0.73
N LEU A 309 -14.32 -4.31 1.27
CA LEU A 309 -13.66 -4.56 2.56
C LEU A 309 -14.69 -4.58 3.70
N LYS A 310 -15.66 -3.66 3.69
CA LYS A 310 -16.76 -3.65 4.66
C LYS A 310 -17.59 -4.93 4.60
N ARG A 311 -17.92 -5.43 3.39
CA ARG A 311 -18.60 -6.72 3.21
C ARG A 311 -17.82 -7.87 3.82
N THR A 312 -16.49 -7.84 3.73
CA THR A 312 -15.61 -8.85 4.35
C THR A 312 -15.76 -8.87 5.87
N PHE A 313 -15.79 -7.70 6.52
CA PHE A 313 -16.00 -7.60 7.97
C PHE A 313 -17.40 -8.08 8.38
N GLU A 314 -18.45 -7.70 7.64
CA GLU A 314 -19.81 -8.15 7.91
C GLU A 314 -19.99 -9.66 7.69
N TYR A 315 -19.35 -10.26 6.68
CA TYR A 315 -19.31 -11.71 6.50
C TYR A 315 -18.75 -12.41 7.74
N HIS A 316 -17.60 -11.96 8.22
CA HIS A 316 -16.96 -12.53 9.41
C HIS A 316 -17.81 -12.36 10.67
N LYS A 317 -18.56 -11.27 10.77
CA LYS A 317 -19.50 -11.02 11.86
C LYS A 317 -20.70 -11.95 11.85
N ILE A 318 -21.24 -12.28 10.67
CA ILE A 318 -22.30 -13.28 10.52
C ILE A 318 -21.76 -14.68 10.85
N ARG A 319 -20.56 -15.03 10.35
CA ARG A 319 -19.90 -16.31 10.63
C ARG A 319 -19.62 -16.51 12.12
N GLY A 320 -19.16 -15.47 12.80
CA GLY A 320 -18.93 -15.47 14.26
C GLY A 320 -20.22 -15.69 15.07
N LYS A 321 -21.35 -15.14 14.63
CA LYS A 321 -22.67 -15.35 15.26
C LYS A 321 -23.26 -16.73 15.00
N SER A 322 -22.94 -17.35 13.86
CA SER A 322 -23.59 -18.58 13.39
C SER A 322 -22.88 -19.87 13.83
N GLY A 323 -21.89 -19.81 14.72
CA GLY A 323 -21.20 -21.00 15.24
C GLY A 323 -20.40 -21.79 14.19
N GLY A 324 -20.05 -21.18 13.05
CA GLY A 324 -19.16 -21.79 12.05
C GLY A 324 -19.80 -22.73 11.02
N LEU A 325 -21.08 -22.57 10.65
CA LEU A 325 -21.70 -23.38 9.59
C LEU A 325 -21.60 -22.77 8.17
N THR A 326 -21.10 -23.64 7.28
CA THR A 326 -21.05 -23.66 5.79
C THR A 326 -20.18 -22.64 5.03
N ASP A 327 -19.14 -23.18 4.39
CA ASP A 327 -18.14 -22.52 3.52
C ASP A 327 -18.66 -22.25 2.09
N ASP A 328 -19.94 -22.56 1.83
CA ASP A 328 -20.54 -22.61 0.48
C ASP A 328 -21.08 -21.27 -0.05
N GLN A 329 -20.99 -20.18 0.73
CA GLN A 329 -21.40 -18.84 0.31
C GLN A 329 -20.26 -17.81 0.28
N PHE A 330 -19.00 -18.26 0.40
CA PHE A 330 -17.85 -17.35 0.39
C PHE A 330 -17.57 -16.87 -1.05
N PRO A 331 -17.67 -15.57 -1.39
CA PRO A 331 -17.20 -15.08 -2.67
C PRO A 331 -15.67 -15.03 -2.62
N LYS A 332 -15.03 -16.19 -2.83
CA LYS A 332 -13.58 -16.40 -2.74
C LYS A 332 -12.83 -15.51 -3.73
N SER A 333 -13.48 -15.03 -4.80
CA SER A 333 -12.91 -14.14 -5.81
C SER A 333 -13.11 -12.65 -5.50
N GLU A 334 -14.24 -12.23 -4.91
CA GLU A 334 -14.56 -10.81 -4.81
C GLU A 334 -13.82 -10.13 -3.65
N ILE A 335 -13.76 -10.74 -2.46
CA ILE A 335 -13.18 -10.14 -1.23
C ILE A 335 -11.72 -9.72 -1.40
N LEU A 336 -10.98 -10.44 -2.23
CA LEU A 336 -9.56 -10.21 -2.40
C LEU A 336 -9.35 -8.83 -3.06
N CYS A 337 -10.17 -8.39 -4.01
CA CYS A 337 -9.93 -7.20 -4.86
C CYS A 337 -9.98 -5.80 -4.16
N CYS A 338 -10.01 -5.73 -2.82
CA CYS A 338 -10.19 -4.49 -2.05
C CYS A 338 -9.02 -3.50 -2.07
N MET A 339 -7.81 -3.87 -2.53
CA MET A 339 -6.62 -3.06 -2.26
C MET A 339 -5.69 -2.80 -3.48
N MET A 340 -5.97 -3.41 -4.64
CA MET A 340 -5.28 -3.12 -5.93
C MET A 340 -6.11 -2.22 -6.77
#